data_AF-A0A8G2IY99-F1
#
_entry.id   AF-A0A8G2IY99-F1
#
_cell.length_a   1.000
_cell.length_b   1.000
_cell.length_c   1.000
_cell.angle_alpha   90.00
_cell.angle_beta   90.00
_cell.angle_gamma   90.00
#
_symmetry.space_group_name_H-M   'P 1'
#
loop_
_entity.id
_entity.type
_entity.pdbx_description
1 polymer ?
#
loop_
_entity_poly.entity_id
_entity_poly.type
_entity_poly.pdbx_seq_one_letter_code
_entity_poly.pdbx_strand_id
1 'polypeptide(L)' 'MNLISADAEGELMISTNLEELHILHAALNEICHGIEIFEFETRIGASLEEVKGVMRSLDEILDS' A
#
# COMPACT_ATOMS: atom_id res chain seq x y z
N MET A 1 -9.26 18.73 5.72
CA MET A 1 -9.53 17.38 5.19
C MET A 1 -8.73 16.45 6.06
N ASN A 2 -9.38 15.52 6.77
CA ASN A 2 -8.64 14.54 7.57
C ASN A 2 -8.24 13.42 6.62
N LEU A 3 -6.95 13.38 6.26
CA LEU A 3 -6.37 12.36 5.38
C LEU A 3 -6.52 10.95 5.98
N ILE A 4 -6.51 10.87 7.31
CA ILE A 4 -6.68 9.66 8.10
C ILE A 4 -7.80 9.92 9.12
N SER A 5 -8.75 8.99 9.23
CA SER A 5 -9.77 8.96 10.27
C SER A 5 -9.76 7.61 10.96
N ALA A 6 -10.07 7.57 12.25
CA ALA A 6 -10.33 6.33 12.97
C ALA A 6 -11.84 6.15 13.15
N ASP A 7 -12.35 4.93 13.02
CA ASP A 7 -13.73 4.62 13.39
C ASP A 7 -13.87 4.36 14.90
N ALA A 8 -15.09 4.02 15.35
CA ALA A 8 -15.37 3.78 16.76
C ALA A 8 -14.73 2.50 17.32
N GLU A 9 -14.29 1.59 16.44
CA GLU A 9 -13.67 0.30 16.78
C GLU A 9 -12.13 0.36 16.72
N GLY A 10 -11.58 1.48 16.23
CA GLY A 10 -10.15 1.74 16.15
C GLY A 10 -9.55 1.40 14.79
N GLU A 11 -10.37 1.07 13.78
CA GLU A 11 -9.89 0.90 12.41
C GLU A 11 -9.54 2.26 11.81
N LEU A 12 -8.42 2.31 11.07
CA LEU A 12 -7.95 3.52 10.40
C LEU A 12 -8.42 3.49 8.95
N MET A 13 -9.15 4.53 8.54
CA MET A 13 -9.51 4.81 7.15
C MET A 13 -8.63 5.90 6.58
N ILE A 14 -8.12 5.68 5.38
CA ILE A 14 -7.39 6.67 4.58
C ILE A 14 -8.32 7.15 3.47
N SER A 15 -8.56 8.46 3.39
CA SER A 15 -9.31 9.06 2.29
C SER A 15 -8.37 9.43 1.15
N THR A 16 -8.64 8.93 -0.05
CA THR A 16 -7.81 9.16 -1.24
C THR A 16 -8.67 9.18 -2.50
N ASN A 17 -8.12 9.68 -3.61
CA ASN A 17 -8.74 9.61 -4.93
C ASN A 17 -8.03 8.60 -5.85
N LEU A 18 -8.60 8.32 -7.01
CA LEU A 18 -8.08 7.31 -7.95
C LEU A 18 -6.67 7.63 -8.46
N GLU A 19 -6.36 8.90 -8.69
CA GLU A 19 -5.04 9.33 -9.16
C GLU A 19 -3.96 9.09 -8.08
N GLU A 20 -4.26 9.45 -6.84
CA GLU A 20 -3.41 9.16 -5.68
C GLU A 20 -3.22 7.65 -5.46
N LEU A 21 -4.27 6.85 -5.67
CA LEU A 21 -4.19 5.39 -5.57
C LEU A 21 -3.27 4.78 -6.63
N HIS A 22 -3.33 5.28 -7.88
CA HIS A 22 -2.39 4.89 -8.92
C HIS A 22 -0.93 5.24 -8.57
N ILE A 23 -0.69 6.42 -7.98
CA ILE A 23 0.64 6.83 -7.52
C ILE A 23 1.15 5.87 -6.44
N LEU A 24 0.30 5.53 -5.45
CA LEU A 24 0.65 4.59 -4.39
C LEU A 24 0.97 3.20 -4.96
N HIS A 25 0.13 2.70 -5.87
CA HIS A 25 0.34 1.41 -6.53
C HIS A 25 1.68 1.38 -7.29
N ALA A 26 1.98 2.42 -8.07
CA ALA A 26 3.25 2.53 -8.79
C ALA A 26 4.45 2.57 -7.83
N ALA A 27 4.36 3.32 -6.73
CA ALA A 27 5.42 3.38 -5.73
C ALA A 27 5.68 2.01 -5.06
N LEU A 28 4.62 1.28 -4.71
CA LEU A 28 4.74 -0.09 -4.16
C LEU A 28 5.34 -1.05 -5.18
N ASN A 29 4.96 -0.93 -6.46
CA ASN A 29 5.53 -1.72 -7.54
C ASN A 29 7.05 -1.50 -7.65
N GLU A 30 7.50 -0.24 -7.63
CA GLU A 30 8.94 0.06 -7.68
C GLU A 30 9.68 -0.46 -6.44
N ILE A 31 9.08 -0.36 -5.25
CA ILE A 31 9.65 -0.92 -4.01
C ILE A 31 9.83 -2.44 -4.12
N CYS A 32 8.80 -3.16 -4.58
CA CYS A 32 8.80 -4.61 -4.76
C CYS A 32 9.92 -5.11 -5.69
N HIS A 33 10.35 -4.28 -6.65
CA HIS A 33 11.37 -4.64 -7.64
C HIS A 33 12.73 -3.98 -7.39
N GLY A 34 12.78 -2.89 -6.62
CA GLY A 34 13.95 -2.05 -6.44
C GLY A 34 14.77 -2.32 -5.17
N ILE A 35 14.30 -3.21 -4.28
CA ILE A 35 15.00 -3.58 -3.05
C ILE A 35 15.40 -5.05 -3.11
N GLU A 36 16.64 -5.36 -2.73
CA GLU A 36 17.10 -6.74 -2.63
C GLU A 36 16.32 -7.50 -1.54
N ILE A 37 15.92 -8.74 -1.83
CA ILE A 37 14.96 -9.50 -0.99
C ILE A 37 15.43 -9.60 0.47
N PHE A 38 16.74 -9.76 0.73
CA PHE A 38 17.25 -9.87 2.11
C PHE A 38 17.22 -8.55 2.88
N GLU A 39 17.14 -7.40 2.21
CA GLU A 39 16.99 -6.07 2.82
C GLU A 39 15.53 -5.62 2.91
N PHE A 40 14.62 -6.31 2.21
CA PHE A 40 13.26 -5.83 2.01
C PHE A 40 12.53 -5.59 3.32
N GLU A 41 12.50 -6.61 4.18
CA GLU A 41 11.80 -6.55 5.47
C GLU A 41 12.39 -5.48 6.40
N THR A 42 13.71 -5.28 6.38
CA THR A 42 14.36 -4.27 7.23
C THR A 42 14.12 -2.84 6.75
N ARG A 43 13.98 -2.62 5.44
CA ARG A 43 13.74 -1.30 4.85
C ARG A 43 12.27 -0.90 4.83
N ILE A 44 11.38 -1.86 4.65
CA ILE A 44 9.94 -1.63 4.50
C ILE A 44 9.18 -1.88 5.81
N GLY A 45 9.71 -2.74 6.69
CA GLY A 45 9.03 -3.16 7.92
C GLY A 45 7.93 -4.19 7.68
N ALA A 46 7.89 -4.79 6.48
CA ALA A 46 6.98 -5.86 6.10
C ALA A 46 7.67 -6.79 5.10
N SER A 47 7.27 -8.06 5.06
CA SER A 47 7.75 -9.01 4.07
C SER A 47 7.28 -8.64 2.65
N LEU A 48 8.03 -9.09 1.65
CA LEU A 48 7.65 -8.89 0.25
C LEU A 48 6.26 -9.47 -0.08
N GLU A 49 5.91 -10.60 0.52
CA GLU A 49 4.60 -11.24 0.29
C GLU A 49 3.44 -10.46 0.93
N GLU A 50 3.64 -9.84 2.09
CA GLU A 50 2.65 -8.94 2.69
C GLU A 50 2.40 -7.73 1.80
N VAL A 51 3.47 -7.10 1.28
CA VAL A 51 3.33 -5.95 0.37
C VAL A 51 2.66 -6.33 -0.94
N LYS A 52 2.98 -7.49 -1.52
CA LYS A 52 2.25 -8.03 -2.68
C LYS A 52 0.79 -8.34 -2.37
N GLY A 53 0.47 -8.68 -1.12
CA GLY A 53 -0.90 -8.80 -0.63
C GLY A 53 -1.65 -7.47 -0.73
N VAL A 54 -1.03 -6.40 -0.23
CA VAL A 54 -1.58 -5.04 -0.34
C VAL A 54 -1.76 -4.63 -1.80
N MET A 55 -0.76 -4.85 -2.66
CA MET A 55 -0.86 -4.52 -4.08
C MET A 55 -2.05 -5.20 -4.76
N ARG A 56 -2.30 -6.49 -4.50
CA ARG A 56 -3.46 -7.20 -5.05
C ARG A 56 -4.79 -6.58 -4.62
N SER A 57 -4.90 -6.15 -3.36
CA SER A 57 -6.09 -5.43 -2.90
C SER A 57 -6.25 -4.07 -3.57
N LEU A 58 -5.15 -3.39 -3.92
CA LEU A 58 -5.21 -2.16 -4.71
C LEU A 58 -5.63 -2.42 -6.16
N ASP A 59 -5.10 -3.47 -6.78
CA ASP A 59 -5.47 -3.87 -8.16
C ASP A 59 -6.98 -4.12 -8.27
N GLU A 60 -7.57 -4.84 -7.32
CA GLU A 60 -9.02 -5.09 -7.27
C GLU A 60 -9.86 -3.80 -7.22
N ILE A 61 -9.32 -2.72 -6.62
CA ILE A 61 -9.97 -1.40 -6.55
C ILE A 61 -9.73 -0.60 -7.84
N LEU A 62 -8.56 -0.73 -8.46
CA LEU A 62 -8.20 0.00 -9.68
C LEU A 62 -8.85 -0.59 -10.93
N ASP A 63 -9.14 -1.90 -10.94
CA ASP A 63 -9.82 -2.61 -12.02
C ASP A 63 -11.36 -2.51 -11.97
N SER A 64 -11.92 -1.90 -10.91
CA SER A 64 -13.37 -1.73 -10.70
C SER A 64 -13.92 -0.42 -11.28
#